data_AF-A0A4J1TYJ2-F1
#
_entry.id   AF-A0A4J1TYJ2-F1
#
_cell.length_a   1.000
_cell.length_b   1.000
_cell.length_c   1.000
_cell.angle_alpha   90.00
_cell.angle_beta   90.00
_cell.angle_gamma   90.00
#
_symmetry.space_group_name_H-M   'P 1'
#
loop_
_entity.id
_entity.type
_entity.pdbx_description
1 polymer ?
#
loop_
_entity_poly.entity_id
_entity_poly.type
_entity_poly.pdbx_seq_one_letter_code
_entity_poly.pdbx_strand_id
1 'polypeptide(L)'
;MYYFIPAWYGSERTWHADITPWYFSHFRLEFDDTFHQIRLFQEQDIDSRLLVLAYQPHLRYFLYRHGVLETDTYSVFDVMQDFHNLHTQVLSIRDIEWDDDCEFIYSPFTIIVQKNGKKFAKVEHGVEGFISDIQYFGPNGQIHMHHIMDDRGFISSIIFFEDGQAAYQEYLNPKGIWQFRERLKEGGQVEVNPILGYRFKMLTYQNMGDLVAEFFENYLQTYVKDQDIFMLPSHSHHDQLVLDRLPSTNPKLLSLFIGRNSQDTFRDLDVTFEKSDLILVDREDSLRLLQELYPERMHQCYHLSSFDTRLRLGRSQTKKESIIYYQLDFEQGIDNQALLQVLSFVAENKDTEVIFGAFAASQEQMNVVEGIVESFIQENIQSENLGKAIDYGDAENPLEENQHQDLRIQFVNLNDELDLIKTLEFVRLIVDLNSHPHLYTQIAGISAGIPQINLVETVYVEHLKNGYLLTDVTEFSKAAHYYTDRLKEWNEALIYSIDKIKEHTGQQFLGKLEKWIEEVKNVKGT
;
A
#
# COMPACT_ATOMS: atom_id res chain seq x y z
N MET A 1 -19.63 16.20 -9.82
CA MET A 1 -18.36 15.47 -10.02
C MET A 1 -17.81 15.11 -8.65
N TYR A 2 -17.01 14.05 -8.54
CA TYR A 2 -16.34 13.67 -7.30
C TYR A 2 -14.84 13.99 -7.36
N TYR A 3 -14.28 14.51 -6.27
CA TYR A 3 -12.87 14.79 -6.10
C TYR A 3 -12.29 13.97 -4.96
N PHE A 4 -11.32 13.12 -5.25
CA PHE A 4 -10.53 12.39 -4.25
C PHE A 4 -9.29 13.20 -3.92
N ILE A 5 -9.06 13.51 -2.64
CA ILE A 5 -7.84 14.18 -2.18
C ILE A 5 -7.10 13.22 -1.24
N PRO A 6 -6.19 12.38 -1.78
CA PRO A 6 -5.60 11.27 -1.06
C PRO A 6 -4.60 11.73 0.01
N ALA A 7 -4.43 10.91 1.04
CA ALA A 7 -3.44 11.13 2.10
C ALA A 7 -2.10 10.42 1.81
N TRP A 8 -1.60 10.54 0.58
CA TRP A 8 -0.37 9.87 0.15
C TRP A 8 0.87 10.75 0.36
N TYR A 9 1.31 10.81 1.61
CA TYR A 9 2.40 11.64 2.09
C TYR A 9 3.66 10.84 2.43
N GLY A 10 4.83 11.50 2.34
CA GLY A 10 6.10 10.92 2.76
C GLY A 10 6.23 10.82 4.27
N SER A 11 7.07 9.89 4.70
CA SER A 11 7.35 9.60 6.11
C SER A 11 8.24 10.64 6.77
N GLU A 12 9.28 11.12 6.08
CA GLU A 12 10.21 12.13 6.60
C GLU A 12 9.77 13.56 6.27
N ARG A 13 9.19 13.75 5.08
CA ARG A 13 8.79 15.06 4.56
C ARG A 13 7.36 14.96 4.04
N THR A 14 6.44 15.64 4.71
CA THR A 14 5.00 15.58 4.41
C THR A 14 4.67 15.76 2.92
N TRP A 15 5.19 16.81 2.28
CA TRP A 15 4.85 17.14 0.88
C TRP A 15 5.73 16.45 -0.17
N HIS A 16 6.55 15.47 0.23
CA HIS A 16 7.50 14.81 -0.65
C HIS A 16 7.42 13.29 -0.47
N ALA A 17 7.08 12.56 -1.53
CA ALA A 17 6.99 11.10 -1.48
C ALA A 17 8.30 10.45 -1.08
N ASP A 18 8.24 9.36 -0.33
CA ASP A 18 9.43 8.58 -0.02
C ASP A 18 10.01 7.97 -1.31
N ILE A 19 11.30 8.21 -1.55
CA ILE A 19 12.02 7.65 -2.70
C ILE A 19 12.88 6.51 -2.19
N THR A 20 12.37 5.29 -2.31
CA THR A 20 13.00 4.07 -1.82
C THR A 20 13.43 3.17 -2.97
N PRO A 21 14.65 2.61 -2.95
CA PRO A 21 15.07 1.61 -3.93
C PRO A 21 14.24 0.33 -3.82
N TRP A 22 14.06 -0.37 -4.94
CA TRP A 22 13.24 -1.61 -5.02
C TRP A 22 13.62 -2.72 -4.03
N TYR A 23 14.88 -2.78 -3.60
CA TYR A 23 15.39 -3.81 -2.70
C TYR A 23 15.31 -3.41 -1.21
N PHE A 24 14.80 -2.22 -0.90
CA PHE A 24 14.70 -1.76 0.48
C PHE A 24 13.63 -2.56 1.23
N SER A 25 14.04 -3.32 2.24
CA SER A 25 13.18 -4.23 2.99
C SER A 25 12.36 -3.49 4.05
N HIS A 26 11.24 -2.90 3.64
CA HIS A 26 10.23 -2.38 4.56
C HIS A 26 8.84 -2.55 3.94
N PHE A 27 8.01 -3.39 4.55
CA PHE A 27 6.62 -3.51 4.14
C PHE A 27 5.87 -2.28 4.66
N ARG A 28 5.40 -1.46 3.72
CA ARG A 28 4.44 -0.39 4.01
C ARG A 28 3.11 -0.81 3.43
N LEU A 29 2.07 -0.79 4.26
CA LEU A 29 0.69 -0.90 3.77
C LEU A 29 0.43 0.31 2.86
N GLU A 30 0.36 0.07 1.56
CA GLU A 30 0.06 1.12 0.58
C GLU A 30 -1.44 1.17 0.28
N PHE A 31 -2.11 0.03 0.33
CA PHE A 31 -3.56 -0.07 0.20
C PHE A 31 -4.27 0.72 1.30
N ASP A 32 -5.23 1.54 0.87
CA ASP A 32 -6.10 2.29 1.75
C ASP A 32 -7.56 2.29 1.22
N ASP A 33 -8.43 2.88 2.03
CA ASP A 33 -9.82 3.15 1.69
C ASP A 33 -9.98 3.98 0.41
N THR A 34 -9.08 4.93 0.15
CA THR A 34 -9.09 5.75 -1.06
C THR A 34 -8.99 4.90 -2.32
N PHE A 35 -8.07 3.93 -2.36
CA PHE A 35 -7.91 3.03 -3.50
C PHE A 35 -9.14 2.17 -3.75
N HIS A 36 -9.73 1.64 -2.67
CA HIS A 36 -11.00 0.91 -2.76
C HIS A 36 -12.10 1.79 -3.39
N GLN A 37 -12.25 3.02 -2.89
CA GLN A 37 -13.28 3.95 -3.35
C GLN A 37 -13.04 4.40 -4.80
N ILE A 38 -11.81 4.69 -5.21
CA ILE A 38 -11.51 5.07 -6.60
C ILE A 38 -11.87 3.93 -7.56
N ARG A 39 -11.44 2.69 -7.27
CA ARG A 39 -11.77 1.53 -8.13
C ARG A 39 -13.27 1.32 -8.25
N LEU A 40 -13.99 1.50 -7.15
CA LEU A 40 -15.44 1.41 -7.14
C LEU A 40 -16.12 2.44 -8.07
N PHE A 41 -15.57 3.66 -8.14
CA PHE A 41 -16.07 4.68 -9.06
C PHE A 41 -15.71 4.37 -10.51
N GLN A 42 -14.50 3.86 -10.77
CA GLN A 42 -14.07 3.43 -12.10
C GLN A 42 -14.93 2.28 -12.64
N GLU A 43 -15.21 1.24 -11.84
CA GLU A 43 -16.05 0.10 -12.23
C GLU A 43 -17.50 0.49 -12.57
N GLN A 44 -17.96 1.65 -12.07
CA GLN A 44 -19.32 2.16 -12.26
C GLN A 44 -19.38 3.34 -13.22
N ASP A 45 -18.29 3.64 -13.92
CA ASP A 45 -18.16 4.76 -14.87
C ASP A 45 -18.57 6.12 -14.27
N ILE A 46 -18.25 6.36 -12.99
CA ILE A 46 -18.55 7.63 -12.32
C ILE A 46 -17.42 8.63 -12.54
N ASP A 47 -17.79 9.81 -13.04
CA ASP A 47 -16.91 10.96 -13.17
C ASP A 47 -16.28 11.35 -11.83
N SER A 48 -15.02 11.00 -11.69
CA SER A 48 -14.18 11.32 -10.55
C SER A 48 -12.82 11.84 -11.00
N ARG A 49 -12.18 12.64 -10.15
CA ARG A 49 -10.82 13.12 -10.35
C ARG A 49 -10.02 13.05 -9.07
N LEU A 50 -8.76 12.67 -9.21
CA LEU A 50 -7.78 12.62 -8.15
C LEU A 50 -7.01 13.94 -8.07
N LEU A 51 -6.95 14.57 -6.88
CA LEU A 51 -6.19 15.79 -6.62
C LEU A 51 -4.98 15.46 -5.73
N VAL A 52 -3.83 15.18 -6.34
CA VAL A 52 -2.61 14.81 -5.62
C VAL A 52 -1.87 16.07 -5.17
N LEU A 53 -1.82 16.29 -3.85
CA LEU A 53 -1.21 17.49 -3.27
C LEU A 53 0.29 17.35 -3.01
N ALA A 54 0.77 16.12 -2.79
CA ALA A 54 2.18 15.83 -2.52
C ALA A 54 3.01 15.70 -3.80
N TYR A 55 4.32 15.92 -3.69
CA TYR A 55 5.27 15.65 -4.76
C TYR A 55 5.44 14.14 -4.94
N GLN A 56 4.93 13.63 -6.06
CA GLN A 56 4.90 12.21 -6.40
C GLN A 56 5.53 11.99 -7.79
N PRO A 57 6.88 11.93 -7.90
CA PRO A 57 7.56 11.78 -9.19
C PRO A 57 7.33 10.41 -9.84
N HIS A 58 6.92 9.40 -9.05
CA HIS A 58 6.66 8.03 -9.50
C HIS A 58 5.16 7.67 -9.45
N LEU A 59 4.30 8.70 -9.56
CA LEU A 59 2.86 8.57 -9.38
C LEU A 59 2.22 7.58 -10.35
N ARG A 60 2.69 7.46 -11.59
CA ARG A 60 2.03 6.62 -12.61
C ARG A 60 2.22 5.14 -12.29
N TYR A 61 3.42 4.74 -11.89
CA TYR A 61 3.64 3.36 -11.44
C TYR A 61 2.89 3.06 -10.14
N PHE A 62 2.85 4.04 -9.22
CA PHE A 62 2.04 3.94 -8.01
C PHE A 62 0.54 3.77 -8.31
N LEU A 63 -0.05 4.54 -9.22
CA LEU A 63 -1.45 4.36 -9.62
C LEU A 63 -1.65 3.04 -10.39
N TYR A 64 -0.70 2.64 -11.24
CA TYR A 64 -0.76 1.40 -12.01
C TYR A 64 -0.79 0.16 -11.11
N ARG A 65 0.12 0.06 -10.14
CA ARG A 65 0.20 -1.10 -9.24
C ARG A 65 -1.04 -1.25 -8.35
N HIS A 66 -1.74 -0.16 -8.11
CA HIS A 66 -3.02 -0.12 -7.38
C HIS A 66 -4.26 -0.21 -8.27
N GLY A 67 -4.07 -0.33 -9.59
CA GLY A 67 -5.14 -0.53 -10.57
C GLY A 67 -6.04 0.69 -10.78
N VAL A 68 -5.50 1.90 -10.63
CA VAL A 68 -6.24 3.17 -10.71
C VAL A 68 -5.59 4.20 -11.65
N LEU A 69 -4.69 3.77 -12.54
CA LEU A 69 -3.95 4.64 -13.47
C LEU A 69 -4.88 5.43 -14.41
N GLU A 70 -6.03 4.86 -14.76
CA GLU A 70 -7.02 5.44 -15.65
C GLU A 70 -7.78 6.62 -15.02
N THR A 71 -7.62 6.85 -13.72
CA THR A 71 -8.27 7.96 -13.01
C THR A 71 -7.72 9.30 -13.51
N ASP A 72 -8.62 10.21 -13.88
CA ASP A 72 -8.25 11.59 -14.21
C ASP A 72 -7.54 12.21 -13.01
N THR A 73 -6.30 12.66 -13.21
CA THR A 73 -5.40 13.04 -12.13
C THR A 73 -4.87 14.45 -12.33
N TYR A 74 -5.00 15.26 -11.30
CA TYR A 74 -4.39 16.58 -11.20
C TYR A 74 -3.35 16.58 -10.08
N SER A 75 -2.08 16.76 -10.45
CA SER A 75 -0.97 16.89 -9.51
C SER A 75 -0.66 18.37 -9.29
N VAL A 76 -0.64 18.81 -8.03
CA VAL A 76 -0.26 20.19 -7.67
C VAL A 76 1.19 20.48 -8.08
N PHE A 77 2.10 19.52 -7.85
CA PHE A 77 3.50 19.67 -8.21
C PHE A 77 3.75 19.69 -9.71
N ASP A 78 2.95 18.97 -10.51
CA ASP A 78 3.02 19.07 -11.98
C ASP A 78 2.75 20.52 -12.42
N VAL A 79 1.75 21.17 -11.84
CA VAL A 79 1.43 22.56 -12.18
C VAL A 79 2.48 23.53 -11.67
N MET A 80 2.97 23.37 -10.44
CA MET A 80 4.06 24.17 -9.90
C MET A 80 5.34 24.03 -10.76
N GLN A 81 5.61 22.84 -11.27
CA GLN A 81 6.76 22.52 -12.13
C GLN A 81 6.56 22.86 -13.62
N ASP A 82 5.41 23.40 -14.03
CA ASP A 82 5.11 23.78 -15.42
C ASP A 82 5.00 22.59 -16.39
N PHE A 83 4.43 21.49 -15.92
CA PHE A 83 4.28 20.28 -16.72
C PHE A 83 3.04 20.40 -17.62
N HIS A 84 3.29 20.74 -18.88
CA HIS A 84 2.27 20.84 -19.92
C HIS A 84 2.68 20.01 -21.14
N ASN A 85 1.76 19.19 -21.67
CA ASN A 85 1.96 18.37 -22.87
C ASN A 85 3.26 17.54 -22.83
N LEU A 86 3.45 16.78 -21.75
CA LEU A 86 4.66 16.00 -21.53
C LEU A 86 4.82 14.86 -22.55
N HIS A 87 6.02 14.74 -23.10
CA HIS A 87 6.45 13.51 -23.77
C HIS A 87 6.83 12.49 -22.71
N THR A 88 6.12 11.35 -22.67
CA THR A 88 6.45 10.25 -21.77
C THR A 88 7.41 9.28 -22.47
N GLN A 89 8.48 8.89 -21.79
CA GLN A 89 9.36 7.80 -22.20
C GLN A 89 9.83 7.02 -20.97
N VAL A 90 10.05 5.71 -21.12
CA VAL A 90 10.75 4.92 -20.11
C VAL A 90 12.23 5.09 -20.36
N LEU A 91 12.94 5.79 -19.46
CA LEU A 91 14.37 6.04 -19.61
C LEU A 91 15.19 4.77 -19.48
N SER A 92 16.08 4.55 -20.44
CA SER A 92 17.20 3.62 -20.34
C SER A 92 18.44 4.33 -19.83
N ILE A 93 19.37 3.57 -19.23
CA ILE A 93 20.69 4.09 -18.81
C ILE A 93 21.46 4.73 -19.97
N ARG A 94 21.19 4.29 -21.21
CA ARG A 94 21.84 4.78 -22.43
C ARG A 94 21.27 6.09 -22.95
N ASP A 95 20.08 6.48 -22.50
CA ASP A 95 19.45 7.74 -22.89
C ASP A 95 20.02 8.93 -22.10
N ILE A 96 20.75 8.64 -21.03
CA ILE A 96 21.45 9.63 -20.20
C ILE A 96 22.82 9.91 -20.84
N GLU A 97 23.12 11.19 -21.03
CA GLU A 97 24.43 11.64 -21.53
C GLU A 97 25.48 11.52 -20.41
N TRP A 98 26.22 10.42 -20.42
CA TRP A 98 27.37 10.19 -19.53
C TRP A 98 28.67 10.71 -20.15
N ASP A 99 29.65 11.02 -19.30
CA ASP A 99 31.00 11.34 -19.77
C ASP A 99 31.65 10.12 -20.45
N ASP A 100 32.49 10.37 -21.46
CA ASP A 100 33.12 9.30 -22.27
C ASP A 100 34.00 8.32 -21.46
N ASP A 101 34.47 8.74 -20.28
CA ASP A 101 35.34 7.97 -19.37
C ASP A 101 34.57 7.28 -18.23
N CYS A 102 33.24 7.15 -18.35
CA CYS A 102 32.41 6.41 -17.41
C CYS A 102 32.44 4.89 -17.62
N GLU A 103 32.64 4.15 -16.53
CA GLU A 103 32.57 2.68 -16.46
C GLU A 103 31.38 2.25 -15.60
N PHE A 104 30.63 1.22 -16.04
CA PHE A 104 29.41 0.76 -15.38
C PHE A 104 29.61 -0.61 -14.73
N ILE A 105 29.29 -0.70 -13.43
CA ILE A 105 29.35 -1.92 -12.64
C ILE A 105 27.92 -2.29 -12.22
N TYR A 106 27.42 -3.41 -12.74
CA TYR A 106 26.10 -3.93 -12.42
C TYR A 106 26.20 -4.84 -11.20
N SER A 107 25.56 -4.44 -10.11
CA SER A 107 25.38 -5.31 -8.94
C SER A 107 23.97 -5.94 -8.99
N PRO A 108 23.69 -6.94 -8.13
CA PRO A 108 22.34 -7.47 -7.98
C PRO A 108 21.27 -6.45 -7.55
N PHE A 109 21.67 -5.26 -7.08
CA PHE A 109 20.78 -4.26 -6.49
C PHE A 109 20.68 -2.97 -7.30
N THR A 110 21.82 -2.47 -7.78
CA THR A 110 21.98 -1.11 -8.30
C THR A 110 23.10 -1.05 -9.35
N ILE A 111 23.16 0.03 -10.13
CA ILE A 111 24.25 0.27 -11.07
C ILE A 111 25.20 1.31 -10.48
N ILE A 112 26.48 0.97 -10.36
CA ILE A 112 27.52 1.89 -9.91
C ILE A 112 28.27 2.41 -11.14
N VAL A 113 28.32 3.73 -11.29
CA VAL A 113 29.10 4.39 -12.35
C VAL A 113 30.40 4.90 -11.74
N GLN A 114 31.52 4.55 -12.34
CA GLN A 114 32.84 5.05 -11.98
C GLN A 114 33.38 5.97 -13.06
N LYS A 115 34.17 6.96 -12.65
CA LYS A 115 34.92 7.85 -13.54
C LYS A 115 36.37 7.86 -13.07
N ASN A 116 37.31 7.48 -13.93
CA ASN A 116 38.73 7.31 -13.58
C ASN A 116 38.96 6.42 -12.34
N GLY A 117 38.24 5.29 -12.25
CA GLY A 117 38.33 4.33 -11.14
C GLY A 117 37.77 4.81 -9.80
N LYS A 118 37.11 5.97 -9.75
CA LYS A 118 36.42 6.49 -8.55
C LYS A 118 34.91 6.46 -8.74
N LYS A 119 34.17 6.19 -7.67
CA LYS A 119 32.70 6.23 -7.68
C LYS A 119 32.23 7.63 -8.09
N PHE A 120 31.45 7.70 -9.16
CA PHE A 120 30.94 8.93 -9.76
C PHE A 120 29.42 9.04 -9.59
N ALA A 121 28.68 7.97 -9.86
CA ALA A 121 27.24 7.93 -9.65
C ALA A 121 26.76 6.56 -9.15
N LYS A 122 25.55 6.55 -8.59
CA LYS A 122 24.78 5.35 -8.24
C LYS A 122 23.39 5.53 -8.85
N VAL A 123 22.97 4.60 -9.69
CA VAL A 123 21.68 4.62 -10.39
C VAL A 123 20.76 3.58 -9.77
N GLU A 124 19.68 4.06 -9.16
CA GLU A 124 18.69 3.24 -8.47
C GLU A 124 17.45 3.02 -9.32
N HIS A 125 16.76 1.92 -9.04
CA HIS A 125 15.53 1.55 -9.73
C HIS A 125 14.36 1.46 -8.74
N GLY A 126 13.17 1.85 -9.21
CA GLY A 126 11.91 1.61 -8.51
C GLY A 126 11.46 0.15 -8.66
N VAL A 127 10.35 -0.21 -8.00
CA VAL A 127 9.84 -1.59 -7.95
C VAL A 127 9.57 -2.18 -9.35
N GLU A 128 9.05 -1.36 -10.26
CA GLU A 128 8.77 -1.76 -11.65
C GLU A 128 10.00 -1.69 -12.58
N GLY A 129 11.19 -1.37 -12.04
CA GLY A 129 12.45 -1.42 -12.77
C GLY A 129 12.80 -0.17 -13.59
N PHE A 130 12.03 0.91 -13.48
CA PHE A 130 12.38 2.21 -14.06
C PHE A 130 13.48 2.90 -13.23
N ILE A 131 14.27 3.77 -13.86
CA ILE A 131 15.29 4.57 -13.13
C ILE A 131 14.56 5.54 -12.20
N SER A 132 14.68 5.32 -10.89
CA SER A 132 14.01 6.10 -9.83
C SER A 132 14.77 7.39 -9.54
N ASP A 133 16.07 7.25 -9.34
CA ASP A 133 16.94 8.34 -8.90
C ASP A 133 18.41 8.03 -9.18
N ILE A 134 19.22 9.08 -9.22
CA ILE A 134 20.66 9.01 -9.46
C ILE A 134 21.40 9.87 -8.45
N GLN A 135 22.25 9.23 -7.64
CA GLN A 135 23.11 9.92 -6.68
C GLN A 135 24.47 10.17 -7.33
N TYR A 136 24.93 11.42 -7.36
CA TYR A 136 26.26 11.81 -7.84
C TYR A 136 27.19 12.09 -6.67
N PHE A 137 28.43 11.63 -6.79
CA PHE A 137 29.45 11.70 -5.74
C PHE A 137 30.57 12.67 -6.11
N GLY A 138 30.99 13.48 -5.14
CA GLY A 138 32.16 14.34 -5.27
C GLY A 138 33.48 13.55 -5.20
N PRO A 139 34.64 14.19 -5.48
CA PRO A 139 35.95 13.53 -5.44
C PRO A 139 36.35 12.96 -4.07
N ASN A 140 35.72 13.43 -2.99
CA ASN A 140 35.89 12.96 -1.62
C ASN A 140 35.01 11.73 -1.28
N GLY A 141 34.17 11.28 -2.21
CA GLY A 141 33.26 10.14 -2.02
C GLY A 141 31.94 10.48 -1.32
N GLN A 142 31.70 11.75 -0.95
CA GLN A 142 30.43 12.20 -0.40
C GLN A 142 29.42 12.48 -1.52
N ILE A 143 28.13 12.34 -1.21
CA ILE A 143 27.06 12.73 -2.12
C ILE A 143 27.16 14.24 -2.35
N HIS A 144 27.13 14.62 -3.63
CA HIS A 144 27.17 16.01 -4.08
C HIS A 144 25.78 16.46 -4.56
N MET A 145 25.11 15.61 -5.35
CA MET A 145 23.77 15.86 -5.87
C MET A 145 22.97 14.56 -5.91
N HIS A 146 21.66 14.65 -5.78
CA HIS A 146 20.74 13.54 -5.92
C HIS A 146 19.61 13.94 -6.86
N HIS A 147 19.63 13.37 -8.07
CA HIS A 147 18.63 13.60 -9.09
C HIS A 147 17.45 12.66 -8.86
N ILE A 148 16.25 13.21 -8.69
CA ILE A 148 15.02 12.43 -8.61
C ILE A 148 14.39 12.43 -9.99
N MET A 149 14.23 11.24 -10.57
CA MET A 149 13.67 11.07 -11.89
C MET A 149 12.15 10.98 -11.81
N ASP A 150 11.47 11.64 -12.74
CA ASP A 150 10.06 11.42 -13.00
C ASP A 150 9.88 10.11 -13.78
N ASP A 151 8.86 9.33 -13.45
CA ASP A 151 8.55 8.09 -14.17
C ASP A 151 8.15 8.29 -15.64
N ARG A 152 7.88 9.55 -16.04
CA ARG A 152 7.68 9.96 -17.44
C ARG A 152 8.97 10.19 -18.21
N GLY A 153 10.13 10.10 -17.56
CA GLY A 153 11.42 10.01 -18.21
C GLY A 153 12.21 11.31 -18.34
N PHE A 154 12.24 12.11 -17.27
CA PHE A 154 13.08 13.31 -17.15
C PHE A 154 13.46 13.56 -15.68
N ILE A 155 14.40 14.47 -15.42
CA ILE A 155 14.77 14.86 -14.05
C ILE A 155 13.67 15.78 -13.51
N SER A 156 12.98 15.35 -12.45
CA SER A 156 11.92 16.17 -11.83
C SER A 156 12.50 17.15 -10.82
N SER A 157 13.46 16.72 -10.01
CA SER A 157 14.12 17.59 -9.03
C SER A 157 15.54 17.16 -8.72
N ILE A 158 16.32 18.07 -8.14
CA ILE A 158 17.71 17.84 -7.73
C ILE A 158 17.88 18.30 -6.29
N ILE A 159 18.34 17.39 -5.42
CA ILE A 159 18.77 17.72 -4.07
C ILE A 159 20.27 18.00 -4.09
N PHE A 160 20.67 19.14 -3.57
CA PHE A 160 22.07 19.56 -3.44
C PHE A 160 22.57 19.35 -2.02
N PHE A 161 23.80 18.85 -1.88
CA PHE A 161 24.41 18.52 -0.60
C PHE A 161 25.57 19.47 -0.27
N GLU A 162 25.62 19.93 0.97
CA GLU A 162 26.73 20.70 1.56
C GLU A 162 27.33 19.86 2.70
N ASP A 163 28.63 19.56 2.65
CA ASP A 163 29.33 18.73 3.64
C ASP A 163 28.65 17.37 3.92
N GLY A 164 28.03 16.78 2.89
CA GLY A 164 27.32 15.49 2.97
C GLY A 164 25.91 15.57 3.56
N GLN A 165 25.39 16.76 3.86
CA GLN A 165 24.01 16.97 4.31
C GLN A 165 23.17 17.64 3.22
N ALA A 166 21.91 17.23 3.08
CA ALA A 166 20.99 17.83 2.13
C ALA A 166 20.72 19.30 2.50
N ALA A 167 21.09 20.22 1.61
CA ALA A 167 21.01 21.66 1.86
C ALA A 167 19.73 22.27 1.31
N TYR A 168 19.43 21.97 0.04
CA TYR A 168 18.23 22.44 -0.65
C TYR A 168 17.87 21.52 -1.81
N GLN A 169 16.61 21.59 -2.25
CA GLN A 169 16.09 20.87 -3.40
C GLN A 169 15.53 21.85 -4.42
N GLU A 170 15.90 21.69 -5.68
CA GLU A 170 15.36 22.46 -6.81
C GLU A 170 14.38 21.60 -7.60
N TYR A 171 13.16 22.11 -7.78
CA TYR A 171 12.11 21.45 -8.56
C TYR A 171 12.12 22.03 -9.97
N LEU A 172 12.33 21.18 -10.97
CA LEU A 172 12.61 21.56 -12.34
C LEU A 172 11.35 21.47 -13.20
N ASN A 173 11.30 22.27 -14.27
CA ASN A 173 10.40 22.00 -15.38
C ASN A 173 11.00 20.97 -16.36
N PRO A 174 10.27 20.49 -17.38
CA PRO A 174 10.77 19.48 -18.31
C PRO A 174 11.95 19.94 -19.18
N LYS A 175 12.27 21.24 -19.16
CA LYS A 175 13.43 21.83 -19.84
C LYS A 175 14.66 21.93 -18.93
N GLY A 176 14.59 21.42 -17.70
CA GLY A 176 15.65 21.48 -16.70
C GLY A 176 15.81 22.85 -16.03
N ILE A 177 14.84 23.76 -16.18
CA ILE A 177 14.88 25.08 -15.52
C ILE A 177 14.20 24.95 -14.15
N TRP A 178 14.92 25.27 -13.08
CA TRP A 178 14.35 25.28 -11.73
C TRP A 178 13.23 26.32 -11.60
N GLN A 179 12.09 25.90 -11.07
CA GLN A 179 10.89 26.71 -10.88
C GLN A 179 10.89 27.33 -9.48
N PHE A 180 11.17 26.50 -8.47
CA PHE A 180 11.29 26.89 -7.07
C PHE A 180 12.30 25.99 -6.36
N ARG A 181 12.82 26.47 -5.24
CA ARG A 181 13.84 25.83 -4.42
C ARG A 181 13.36 25.76 -2.98
N GLU A 182 13.39 24.57 -2.39
CA GLU A 182 13.10 24.33 -0.99
C GLU A 182 14.40 24.23 -0.19
N ARG A 183 14.54 25.00 0.89
CA ARG A 183 15.65 24.83 1.84
C ARG A 183 15.31 23.66 2.77
N LEU A 184 16.24 22.71 2.92
CA LEU A 184 15.98 21.47 3.68
C LEU A 184 16.48 21.51 5.13
N LYS A 185 17.18 22.59 5.51
CA LYS A 185 17.53 22.86 6.92
C LYS A 185 16.29 23.32 7.69
N GLU A 186 16.27 23.10 9.00
CA GLU A 186 15.12 23.42 9.87
C GLU A 186 14.65 24.88 9.69
N GLY A 187 13.32 25.08 9.58
CA GLY A 187 12.72 26.38 9.28
C GLY A 187 12.94 26.85 7.83
N GLY A 188 13.30 25.94 6.94
CA GLY A 188 13.60 26.22 5.55
C GLY A 188 12.42 26.79 4.77
N GLN A 189 12.67 27.90 4.07
CA GLN A 189 11.72 28.57 3.20
C GLN A 189 11.74 27.98 1.79
N VAL A 190 10.70 28.29 1.01
CA VAL A 190 10.65 28.01 -0.43
C VAL A 190 10.86 29.31 -1.21
N GLU A 191 11.89 29.33 -2.06
CA GLU A 191 12.27 30.45 -2.91
C GLU A 191 11.84 30.17 -4.36
N VAL A 192 11.10 31.08 -4.99
CA VAL A 192 10.71 30.98 -6.39
C VAL A 192 11.79 31.56 -7.29
N ASN A 193 12.01 30.97 -8.47
CA ASN A 193 12.87 31.53 -9.49
C ASN A 193 12.36 32.92 -9.93
N PRO A 194 13.12 34.02 -9.70
CA PRO A 194 12.63 35.37 -10.00
C PRO A 194 12.28 35.58 -11.47
N ILE A 195 12.89 34.83 -12.40
CA ILE A 195 12.59 34.89 -13.84
C ILE A 195 11.17 34.38 -14.12
N LEU A 196 10.67 33.48 -13.28
CA LEU A 196 9.39 32.79 -13.42
C LEU A 196 8.38 33.22 -12.35
N GLY A 197 8.68 34.30 -11.62
CA GLY A 197 7.86 34.80 -10.51
C GLY A 197 6.43 35.16 -10.91
N TYR A 198 6.16 35.42 -12.19
CA TYR A 198 4.80 35.68 -12.70
C TYR A 198 3.84 34.49 -12.56
N ARG A 199 4.37 33.26 -12.35
CA ARG A 199 3.57 32.03 -12.16
C ARG A 199 3.09 31.85 -10.71
N PHE A 200 3.60 32.65 -9.78
CA PHE A 200 3.42 32.50 -8.33
C PHE A 200 2.89 33.81 -7.71
N LYS A 201 2.08 33.75 -6.66
CA LYS A 201 1.60 34.96 -5.95
C LYS A 201 2.75 35.66 -5.21
N MET A 202 3.75 34.92 -4.74
CA MET A 202 4.89 35.44 -4.00
C MET A 202 6.21 34.85 -4.51
N LEU A 203 7.33 35.54 -4.25
CA LEU A 203 8.66 35.03 -4.57
C LEU A 203 9.25 34.16 -3.44
N THR A 204 8.65 34.17 -2.27
CA THR A 204 9.13 33.42 -1.10
C THR A 204 7.94 32.99 -0.25
N TYR A 205 7.95 31.74 0.18
CA TYR A 205 6.94 31.11 1.04
C TYR A 205 7.62 30.60 2.32
N GLN A 206 6.89 30.60 3.43
CA GLN A 206 7.46 30.21 4.72
C GLN A 206 7.78 28.70 4.75
N ASN A 207 6.95 27.88 4.12
CA ASN A 207 7.12 26.44 4.00
C ASN A 207 6.46 25.92 2.70
N MET A 208 6.68 24.64 2.36
CA MET A 208 6.11 24.02 1.17
C MET A 208 4.57 23.95 1.19
N GLY A 209 3.97 23.79 2.38
CA GLY A 209 2.51 23.76 2.54
C GLY A 209 1.82 25.05 2.11
N ASP A 210 2.44 26.22 2.35
CA ASP A 210 1.90 27.50 1.89
C ASP A 210 1.87 27.59 0.35
N LEU A 211 2.90 27.06 -0.31
CA LEU A 211 2.98 27.02 -1.75
C LEU A 211 1.97 26.02 -2.35
N VAL A 212 1.86 24.82 -1.76
CA VAL A 212 0.85 23.82 -2.13
C VAL A 212 -0.56 24.40 -1.97
N ALA A 213 -0.82 25.10 -0.86
CA ALA A 213 -2.11 25.75 -0.60
C ALA A 213 -2.49 26.76 -1.69
N GLU A 214 -1.54 27.58 -2.16
CA GLU A 214 -1.80 28.52 -3.24
C GLU A 214 -2.29 27.82 -4.51
N PHE A 215 -1.58 26.79 -4.96
CA PHE A 215 -1.92 26.09 -6.20
C PHE A 215 -3.19 25.23 -6.06
N PHE A 216 -3.44 24.69 -4.87
CA PHE A 216 -4.69 24.04 -4.53
C PHE A 216 -5.88 25.02 -4.62
N GLU A 217 -5.78 26.21 -4.04
CA GLU A 217 -6.82 27.24 -4.13
C GLU A 217 -7.07 27.68 -5.58
N ASN A 218 -6.00 27.83 -6.38
CA ASN A 218 -6.12 28.18 -7.80
C ASN A 218 -6.91 27.11 -8.57
N TYR A 219 -6.69 25.82 -8.24
CA TYR A 219 -7.46 24.72 -8.81
C TYR A 219 -8.94 24.81 -8.41
N LEU A 220 -9.24 24.98 -7.12
CA LEU A 220 -10.61 25.10 -6.63
C LEU A 220 -11.36 26.23 -7.34
N GLN A 221 -10.73 27.41 -7.49
CA GLN A 221 -11.33 28.56 -8.15
C GLN A 221 -11.61 28.36 -9.65
N THR A 222 -10.83 27.53 -10.32
CA THR A 222 -10.88 27.37 -11.77
C THR A 222 -11.83 26.24 -12.20
N TYR A 223 -11.82 25.12 -11.47
CA TYR A 223 -12.42 23.87 -11.94
C TYR A 223 -13.61 23.39 -11.10
N VAL A 224 -13.66 23.72 -9.81
CA VAL A 224 -14.70 23.20 -8.90
C VAL A 224 -15.99 23.99 -9.09
N LYS A 225 -17.10 23.27 -9.15
CA LYS A 225 -18.44 23.83 -9.25
C LYS A 225 -19.20 23.61 -7.94
N ASP A 226 -20.26 24.38 -7.75
CA ASP A 226 -21.21 24.13 -6.67
C ASP A 226 -21.75 22.70 -6.76
N GLN A 227 -21.92 22.07 -5.60
CA GLN A 227 -22.44 20.70 -5.44
C GLN A 227 -21.49 19.57 -5.88
N ASP A 228 -20.28 19.86 -6.38
CA ASP A 228 -19.24 18.85 -6.46
C ASP A 228 -18.89 18.29 -5.07
N ILE A 229 -18.47 17.03 -5.01
CA ILE A 229 -18.34 16.27 -3.76
C ILE A 229 -16.86 15.96 -3.53
N PHE A 230 -16.38 16.18 -2.30
CA PHE A 230 -15.00 15.90 -1.91
C PHE A 230 -14.94 14.65 -1.03
N MET A 231 -14.06 13.71 -1.39
CA MET A 231 -13.75 12.52 -0.62
C MET A 231 -12.34 12.65 -0.04
N LEU A 232 -12.26 12.62 1.29
CA LEU A 232 -11.10 13.01 2.08
C LEU A 232 -10.73 11.91 3.07
N PRO A 233 -9.75 11.03 2.76
CA PRO A 233 -9.09 10.25 3.80
C PRO A 233 -8.50 11.18 4.87
N SER A 234 -8.93 11.06 6.12
CA SER A 234 -8.45 11.92 7.20
C SER A 234 -6.96 11.70 7.45
N HIS A 235 -6.19 12.79 7.51
CA HIS A 235 -4.77 12.78 7.86
C HIS A 235 -4.36 14.12 8.48
N SER A 236 -3.57 14.06 9.57
CA SER A 236 -3.14 15.25 10.34
C SER A 236 -2.44 16.31 9.48
N HIS A 237 -1.69 15.88 8.46
CA HIS A 237 -0.97 16.75 7.53
C HIS A 237 -1.85 17.61 6.61
N HIS A 238 -3.06 17.18 6.26
CA HIS A 238 -3.86 17.89 5.25
C HIS A 238 -5.26 18.28 5.68
N ASP A 239 -5.80 17.71 6.76
CA ASP A 239 -7.22 17.90 7.10
C ASP A 239 -7.56 19.38 7.26
N GLN A 240 -6.79 20.12 8.06
CA GLN A 240 -7.00 21.55 8.22
C GLN A 240 -6.72 22.33 6.93
N LEU A 241 -5.61 22.04 6.26
CA LEU A 241 -5.23 22.73 5.02
C LEU A 241 -6.32 22.62 3.96
N VAL A 242 -6.89 21.44 3.79
CA VAL A 242 -7.90 21.16 2.78
C VAL A 242 -9.27 21.66 3.21
N LEU A 243 -9.76 21.25 4.38
CA LEU A 243 -11.13 21.57 4.84
C LEU A 243 -11.36 23.07 4.99
N ASP A 244 -10.34 23.86 5.38
CA ASP A 244 -10.45 25.32 5.49
C ASP A 244 -10.61 26.04 4.15
N ARG A 245 -10.27 25.38 3.04
CA ARG A 245 -10.26 25.95 1.69
C ARG A 245 -11.41 25.45 0.82
N LEU A 246 -11.99 24.31 1.16
CA LEU A 246 -13.12 23.76 0.42
C LEU A 246 -14.37 24.62 0.60
N PRO A 247 -15.13 24.92 -0.47
CA PRO A 247 -16.32 25.76 -0.35
C PRO A 247 -17.38 25.12 0.56
N SER A 248 -18.06 25.92 1.37
CA SER A 248 -19.03 25.42 2.36
C SER A 248 -20.26 24.74 1.73
N THR A 249 -20.61 25.13 0.50
CA THR A 249 -21.72 24.58 -0.29
C THR A 249 -21.47 23.16 -0.79
N ASN A 250 -20.20 22.76 -0.95
CA ASN A 250 -19.81 21.45 -1.44
C ASN A 250 -19.85 20.40 -0.32
N PRO A 251 -20.48 19.22 -0.53
CA PRO A 251 -20.43 18.10 0.40
C PRO A 251 -19.00 17.58 0.61
N LYS A 252 -18.61 17.35 1.87
CA LYS A 252 -17.30 16.85 2.28
C LYS A 252 -17.45 15.53 3.03
N LEU A 253 -16.97 14.44 2.43
CA LEU A 253 -16.97 13.11 3.02
C LEU A 253 -15.57 12.84 3.56
N LEU A 254 -15.45 12.77 4.88
CA LEU A 254 -14.24 12.36 5.56
C LEU A 254 -14.21 10.83 5.69
N SER A 255 -13.06 10.20 5.49
CA SER A 255 -12.90 8.74 5.54
C SER A 255 -11.82 8.35 6.55
N LEU A 256 -12.19 7.51 7.51
CA LEU A 256 -11.33 6.98 8.56
C LEU A 256 -11.01 5.52 8.24
N PHE A 257 -9.71 5.23 8.14
CA PHE A 257 -9.20 3.90 7.85
C PHE A 257 -8.23 3.47 8.93
N ILE A 258 -8.42 2.29 9.54
CA ILE A 258 -7.63 1.89 10.71
C ILE A 258 -6.13 1.83 10.45
N GLY A 259 -5.71 1.52 9.21
CA GLY A 259 -4.30 1.48 8.81
C GLY A 259 -3.64 2.87 8.81
N ARG A 260 -4.43 3.95 8.81
CA ARG A 260 -3.98 5.35 8.83
C ARG A 260 -4.39 6.09 10.10
N ASN A 261 -5.58 5.82 10.61
CA ASN A 261 -6.24 6.52 11.71
C ASN A 261 -6.44 5.54 12.88
N SER A 262 -5.49 5.49 13.81
CA SER A 262 -5.65 4.71 15.04
C SER A 262 -6.84 5.22 15.85
N GLN A 263 -7.61 4.29 16.44
CA GLN A 263 -8.76 4.61 17.31
C GLN A 263 -8.38 5.55 18.47
N ASP A 264 -7.13 5.50 18.95
CA ASP A 264 -6.65 6.38 20.02
C ASP A 264 -6.67 7.87 19.64
N THR A 265 -6.60 8.16 18.33
CA THR A 265 -6.60 9.53 17.80
C THR A 265 -8.01 10.11 17.62
N PHE A 266 -9.07 9.30 17.77
CA PHE A 266 -10.42 9.72 17.43
C PHE A 266 -10.91 10.90 18.27
N ARG A 267 -10.40 11.05 19.51
CA ARG A 267 -10.75 12.15 20.42
C ARG A 267 -10.29 13.53 19.91
N ASP A 268 -9.31 13.56 19.02
CA ASP A 268 -8.72 14.80 18.51
C ASP A 268 -9.39 15.27 17.20
N LEU A 269 -10.43 14.56 16.72
CA LEU A 269 -11.06 14.80 15.43
C LEU A 269 -12.22 15.81 15.45
N ASP A 270 -12.56 16.40 16.60
CA ASP A 270 -13.74 17.28 16.76
C ASP A 270 -13.76 18.45 15.76
N VAL A 271 -12.61 19.11 15.58
CA VAL A 271 -12.44 20.23 14.64
C VAL A 271 -12.57 19.77 13.18
N THR A 272 -12.02 18.60 12.86
CA THR A 272 -12.11 18.01 11.52
C THR A 272 -13.55 17.61 11.19
N PHE A 273 -14.25 17.02 12.15
CA PHE A 273 -15.65 16.62 12.01
C PHE A 273 -16.57 17.84 11.86
N GLU A 274 -16.28 18.97 12.52
CA GLU A 274 -17.11 20.19 12.39
C GLU A 274 -17.12 20.74 10.96
N LYS A 275 -16.02 20.52 10.24
CA LYS A 275 -15.86 20.96 8.85
C LYS A 275 -16.23 19.88 7.84
N SER A 276 -16.67 18.72 8.30
CA SER A 276 -17.06 17.58 7.46
C SER A 276 -18.55 17.36 7.51
N ASP A 277 -19.12 16.83 6.43
CA ASP A 277 -20.56 16.62 6.32
C ASP A 277 -20.97 15.18 6.62
N LEU A 278 -20.08 14.23 6.30
CA LEU A 278 -20.29 12.81 6.45
C LEU A 278 -18.95 12.15 6.76
N ILE A 279 -18.98 11.15 7.64
CA ILE A 279 -17.80 10.44 8.13
C ILE A 279 -17.97 8.95 7.79
N LEU A 280 -17.12 8.43 6.92
CA LEU A 280 -17.02 7.01 6.58
C LEU A 280 -15.97 6.35 7.47
N VAL A 281 -16.26 5.13 7.92
CA VAL A 281 -15.39 4.37 8.81
C VAL A 281 -15.27 2.95 8.29
N ASP A 282 -14.06 2.40 8.21
CA ASP A 282 -13.81 1.07 7.66
C ASP A 282 -14.27 -0.09 8.57
N ARG A 283 -14.44 0.17 9.86
CA ARG A 283 -14.79 -0.85 10.87
C ARG A 283 -16.00 -0.47 11.74
N GLU A 284 -16.80 -1.47 12.08
CA GLU A 284 -17.98 -1.34 12.96
C GLU A 284 -17.62 -0.99 14.41
N ASP A 285 -16.51 -1.51 14.94
CA ASP A 285 -16.05 -1.17 16.30
C ASP A 285 -15.54 0.28 16.37
N SER A 286 -14.82 0.73 15.34
CA SER A 286 -14.47 2.14 15.18
C SER A 286 -15.71 3.04 15.10
N LEU A 287 -16.75 2.61 14.38
CA LEU A 287 -18.03 3.33 14.35
C LEU A 287 -18.65 3.42 15.76
N ARG A 288 -18.74 2.31 16.51
CA ARG A 288 -19.27 2.32 17.90
C ARG A 288 -18.48 3.27 18.81
N LEU A 289 -17.15 3.26 18.71
CA LEU A 289 -16.30 4.17 19.48
C LEU A 289 -16.61 5.64 19.15
N LEU A 290 -16.79 5.97 17.87
CA LEU A 290 -17.17 7.33 17.47
C LEU A 290 -18.56 7.71 17.98
N GLN A 291 -19.51 6.76 18.04
CA GLN A 291 -20.84 6.99 18.61
C GLN A 291 -20.78 7.29 20.11
N GLU A 292 -19.83 6.70 20.84
CA GLU A 292 -19.60 6.99 22.26
C GLU A 292 -18.89 8.34 22.47
N LEU A 293 -17.91 8.67 21.62
CA LEU A 293 -17.14 9.91 21.72
C LEU A 293 -17.90 11.15 21.23
N TYR A 294 -18.73 11.01 20.20
CA TYR A 294 -19.45 12.09 19.51
C TYR A 294 -20.94 11.74 19.30
N PRO A 295 -21.72 11.50 20.37
CA PRO A 295 -23.11 11.05 20.27
C PRO A 295 -24.01 12.03 19.51
N GLU A 296 -23.71 13.33 19.56
CA GLU A 296 -24.44 14.37 18.84
C GLU A 296 -24.24 14.33 17.31
N ARG A 297 -23.17 13.66 16.84
CA ARG A 297 -22.78 13.58 15.42
C ARG A 297 -23.04 12.22 14.80
N MET A 298 -23.70 11.30 15.49
CA MET A 298 -23.97 9.94 15.00
C MET A 298 -24.68 9.90 13.63
N HIS A 299 -25.50 10.91 13.34
CA HIS A 299 -26.21 11.02 12.07
C HIS A 299 -25.29 11.28 10.85
N GLN A 300 -24.02 11.58 11.09
CA GLN A 300 -23.00 11.81 10.05
C GLN A 300 -22.11 10.59 9.81
N CYS A 301 -22.10 9.62 10.74
CA CYS A 301 -21.15 8.52 10.74
C CYS A 301 -21.75 7.23 10.15
N TYR A 302 -21.08 6.67 9.14
CA TYR A 302 -21.50 5.45 8.45
C TYR A 302 -20.34 4.46 8.30
N HIS A 303 -20.67 3.16 8.37
CA HIS A 303 -19.71 2.09 8.18
C HIS A 303 -19.59 1.71 6.69
N LEU A 304 -18.35 1.59 6.21
CA LEU A 304 -17.99 1.13 4.88
C LEU A 304 -16.70 0.31 4.92
N SER A 305 -16.81 -1.02 4.96
CA SER A 305 -15.64 -1.88 4.84
C SER A 305 -14.91 -1.70 3.50
N SER A 306 -13.58 -1.67 3.57
CA SER A 306 -12.70 -1.55 2.40
C SER A 306 -12.22 -2.93 1.94
N PHE A 307 -12.24 -3.14 0.62
CA PHE A 307 -11.86 -4.41 -0.02
C PHE A 307 -10.86 -4.20 -1.15
N ASP A 308 -9.98 -5.17 -1.37
CA ASP A 308 -9.03 -5.15 -2.48
C ASP A 308 -9.52 -6.02 -3.65
N THR A 309 -10.17 -5.38 -4.62
CA THR A 309 -10.74 -6.03 -5.81
C THR A 309 -9.69 -6.51 -6.83
N ARG A 310 -8.38 -6.31 -6.58
CA ARG A 310 -7.30 -6.90 -7.39
C ARG A 310 -7.23 -8.43 -7.25
N LEU A 311 -7.71 -8.96 -6.12
CA LEU A 311 -7.69 -10.39 -5.82
C LEU A 311 -8.75 -11.18 -6.59
N ARG A 312 -8.41 -12.40 -6.98
CA ARG A 312 -9.31 -13.30 -7.72
C ARG A 312 -9.97 -14.31 -6.77
N LEU A 313 -11.28 -14.45 -6.88
CA LEU A 313 -12.07 -15.34 -6.04
C LEU A 313 -11.89 -16.83 -6.40
N GLY A 314 -11.70 -17.64 -5.38
CA GLY A 314 -12.01 -19.08 -5.37
C GLY A 314 -11.20 -20.01 -6.29
N ARG A 315 -9.98 -19.61 -6.67
CA ARG A 315 -9.12 -20.39 -7.58
C ARG A 315 -8.50 -21.64 -6.95
N SER A 316 -8.46 -21.73 -5.62
CA SER A 316 -7.99 -22.93 -4.90
C SER A 316 -8.81 -24.19 -5.22
N GLN A 317 -10.06 -24.07 -5.68
CA GLN A 317 -10.87 -25.21 -6.14
C GLN A 317 -10.25 -25.97 -7.34
N THR A 318 -9.35 -25.35 -8.08
CA THR A 318 -8.66 -25.97 -9.21
C THR A 318 -7.45 -26.81 -8.82
N LYS A 319 -7.05 -26.79 -7.53
CA LYS A 319 -5.96 -27.58 -6.97
C LYS A 319 -6.51 -28.74 -6.18
N LYS A 320 -5.82 -29.89 -6.25
CA LYS A 320 -6.14 -31.04 -5.40
C LYS A 320 -5.67 -30.77 -3.97
N GLU A 321 -4.51 -30.15 -3.86
CA GLU A 321 -3.83 -29.84 -2.61
C GLU A 321 -4.53 -28.68 -1.89
N SER A 322 -4.66 -28.80 -0.58
CA SER A 322 -5.10 -27.71 0.30
C SER A 322 -3.90 -26.93 0.79
N ILE A 323 -3.63 -25.78 0.16
CA ILE A 323 -2.52 -24.92 0.56
C ILE A 323 -2.97 -24.02 1.72
N ILE A 324 -2.27 -24.11 2.85
CA ILE A 324 -2.44 -23.26 4.03
C ILE A 324 -1.40 -22.15 3.97
N TYR A 325 -1.84 -20.89 4.07
CA TYR A 325 -0.93 -19.77 4.29
C TYR A 325 -0.92 -19.44 5.79
N TYR A 326 0.24 -19.52 6.42
CA TYR A 326 0.44 -19.19 7.81
C TYR A 326 1.16 -17.85 7.94
N GLN A 327 0.53 -16.88 8.59
CA GLN A 327 1.08 -15.54 8.80
C GLN A 327 2.04 -15.53 10.00
N LEU A 328 3.33 -15.35 9.72
CA LEU A 328 4.35 -15.05 10.71
C LEU A 328 4.37 -13.55 11.01
N ASP A 329 4.61 -13.21 12.27
CA ASP A 329 4.89 -11.85 12.72
C ASP A 329 6.06 -11.87 13.71
N PHE A 330 7.21 -11.36 13.27
CA PHE A 330 8.43 -11.34 14.08
C PHE A 330 8.43 -10.25 15.17
N GLU A 331 7.59 -9.22 15.05
CA GLU A 331 7.45 -8.16 16.07
C GLU A 331 6.62 -8.65 17.26
N GLN A 332 5.61 -9.48 17.00
CA GLN A 332 4.80 -10.14 18.03
C GLN A 332 5.46 -11.41 18.58
N GLY A 333 6.49 -11.91 17.90
CA GLY A 333 7.23 -13.12 18.26
C GLY A 333 6.63 -14.38 17.64
N ILE A 334 7.43 -15.45 17.60
CA ILE A 334 7.04 -16.71 16.97
C ILE A 334 6.50 -17.68 18.03
N ASP A 335 5.21 -18.04 17.91
CA ASP A 335 4.59 -19.06 18.75
C ASP A 335 4.94 -20.49 18.27
N ASN A 336 5.88 -21.10 18.99
CA ASN A 336 6.34 -22.46 18.76
C ASN A 336 5.22 -23.52 18.88
N GLN A 337 4.25 -23.33 19.77
CA GLN A 337 3.14 -24.27 19.93
C GLN A 337 2.21 -24.18 18.71
N ALA A 338 1.95 -22.98 18.21
CA ALA A 338 1.18 -22.76 16.99
C ALA A 338 1.85 -23.40 15.76
N LEU A 339 3.15 -23.18 15.59
CA LEU A 339 3.93 -23.84 14.52
C LEU A 339 3.81 -25.36 14.59
N LEU A 340 3.98 -25.94 15.78
CA LEU A 340 3.89 -27.39 15.96
C LEU A 340 2.50 -27.95 15.61
N GLN A 341 1.41 -27.27 15.99
CA GLN A 341 0.04 -27.70 15.65
C GLN A 341 -0.17 -27.69 14.13
N VAL A 342 0.28 -26.64 13.44
CA VAL A 342 0.16 -26.53 11.98
C VAL A 342 1.00 -27.60 11.28
N LEU A 343 2.25 -27.80 11.70
CA LEU A 343 3.13 -28.82 11.13
C LEU A 343 2.58 -30.24 11.34
N SER A 344 2.06 -30.53 12.54
CA SER A 344 1.45 -31.83 12.84
C SER A 344 0.24 -32.09 11.95
N PHE A 345 -0.63 -31.09 11.75
CA PHE A 345 -1.77 -31.20 10.86
C PHE A 345 -1.35 -31.49 9.40
N VAL A 346 -0.34 -30.78 8.88
CA VAL A 346 0.16 -31.01 7.51
C VAL A 346 0.78 -32.41 7.37
N ALA A 347 1.51 -32.88 8.39
CA ALA A 347 2.09 -34.22 8.39
C ALA A 347 1.04 -35.33 8.38
N GLU A 348 -0.06 -35.16 9.13
CA GLU A 348 -1.17 -36.12 9.18
C GLU A 348 -2.02 -36.11 7.90
N ASN A 349 -2.14 -34.96 7.23
CA ASN A 349 -2.99 -34.76 6.05
C ASN A 349 -2.15 -34.64 4.77
N LYS A 350 -1.98 -35.75 4.04
CA LYS A 350 -1.07 -35.85 2.89
C LYS A 350 -1.38 -34.95 1.68
N ASP A 351 -2.61 -34.48 1.56
CA ASP A 351 -3.06 -33.58 0.49
C ASP A 351 -3.04 -32.09 0.92
N THR A 352 -2.27 -31.75 1.97
CA THR A 352 -2.14 -30.37 2.49
C THR A 352 -0.73 -29.84 2.31
N GLU A 353 -0.55 -28.57 1.99
CA GLU A 353 0.75 -27.89 2.00
C GLU A 353 0.69 -26.67 2.91
N VAL A 354 1.84 -26.19 3.39
CA VAL A 354 1.91 -24.95 4.17
C VAL A 354 2.97 -23.99 3.62
N ILE A 355 2.58 -22.73 3.53
CA ILE A 355 3.45 -21.59 3.22
C ILE A 355 3.53 -20.73 4.49
N PHE A 356 4.71 -20.65 5.09
CA PHE A 356 5.01 -19.72 6.17
C PHE A 356 5.42 -18.37 5.56
N GLY A 357 4.54 -17.38 5.65
CA GLY A 357 4.73 -16.06 5.08
C GLY A 357 5.07 -15.02 6.14
N ALA A 358 6.08 -14.19 5.88
CA ALA A 358 6.42 -13.03 6.70
C ALA A 358 6.51 -11.77 5.83
N PHE A 359 6.29 -10.58 6.42
CA PHE A 359 6.46 -9.30 5.73
C PHE A 359 7.78 -8.65 6.10
N ALA A 360 8.59 -8.32 5.08
CA ALA A 360 9.85 -7.60 5.19
C ALA A 360 10.78 -8.06 6.33
N ALA A 361 10.82 -9.38 6.57
CA ALA A 361 11.68 -9.97 7.59
C ALA A 361 13.15 -9.92 7.15
N SER A 362 14.07 -9.82 8.12
CA SER A 362 15.48 -9.99 7.83
C SER A 362 15.80 -11.45 7.48
N GLN A 363 16.88 -11.68 6.72
CA GLN A 363 17.33 -13.03 6.44
C GLN A 363 17.63 -13.81 7.73
N GLU A 364 18.13 -13.14 8.77
CA GLU A 364 18.38 -13.76 10.07
C GLU A 364 17.09 -14.24 10.73
N GLN A 365 16.02 -13.43 10.69
CA GLN A 365 14.70 -13.81 11.21
C GLN A 365 14.12 -15.02 10.45
N MET A 366 14.23 -15.02 9.12
CA MET A 366 13.80 -16.16 8.30
C MET A 366 14.59 -17.43 8.62
N ASN A 367 15.92 -17.35 8.73
CA ASN A 367 16.74 -18.49 9.10
C ASN A 367 16.40 -19.05 10.50
N VAL A 368 16.00 -18.19 11.45
CA VAL A 368 15.57 -18.61 12.79
C VAL A 368 14.30 -19.45 12.72
N VAL A 369 13.27 -19.00 12.00
CA VAL A 369 12.01 -19.78 11.92
C VAL A 369 12.20 -21.06 11.12
N GLU A 370 13.01 -21.05 10.06
CA GLU A 370 13.39 -22.26 9.32
C GLU A 370 14.06 -23.28 10.24
N GLY A 371 15.04 -22.86 11.04
CA GLY A 371 15.72 -23.74 12.01
C GLY A 371 14.79 -24.29 13.10
N ILE A 372 13.80 -23.51 13.57
CA ILE A 372 12.78 -23.98 14.52
C ILE A 372 11.92 -25.07 13.88
N VAL A 373 11.43 -24.83 12.66
CA VAL A 373 10.59 -25.79 11.93
C VAL A 373 11.37 -27.07 11.62
N GLU A 374 12.62 -26.97 11.15
CA GLU A 374 13.49 -28.12 10.92
C GLU A 374 13.70 -28.95 12.19
N SER A 375 13.91 -28.29 13.34
CA SER A 375 14.06 -28.97 14.63
C SER A 375 12.78 -29.71 15.02
N PHE A 376 11.61 -29.09 14.86
CA PHE A 376 10.33 -29.75 15.12
C PHE A 376 10.08 -30.94 14.21
N ILE A 377 10.46 -30.84 12.94
CA ILE A 377 10.37 -31.97 12.02
C ILE A 377 11.25 -33.10 12.53
N GLN A 378 12.52 -32.86 12.84
CA GLN A 378 13.44 -33.92 13.29
C GLN A 378 13.00 -34.58 14.61
N GLU A 379 12.47 -33.82 15.56
CA GLU A 379 12.13 -34.31 16.90
C GLU A 379 10.73 -34.92 17.00
N ASN A 380 9.76 -34.39 16.25
CA ASN A 380 8.34 -34.68 16.47
C ASN A 380 7.63 -35.31 15.27
N ILE A 381 8.22 -35.24 14.06
CA ILE A 381 7.55 -35.64 12.81
C ILE A 381 8.44 -36.60 12.01
N GLN A 382 7.89 -37.68 11.48
CA GLN A 382 8.63 -38.47 10.49
C GLN A 382 8.72 -37.66 9.19
N SER A 383 9.92 -37.23 8.80
CA SER A 383 10.14 -36.34 7.63
C SER A 383 9.53 -36.88 6.34
N GLU A 384 9.49 -38.20 6.17
CA GLU A 384 8.81 -38.91 5.07
C GLU A 384 7.33 -38.53 4.92
N ASN A 385 6.67 -38.17 6.03
CA ASN A 385 5.27 -37.73 6.01
C ASN A 385 5.10 -36.35 5.39
N LEU A 386 6.14 -35.51 5.34
CA LEU A 386 6.08 -34.16 4.78
C LEU A 386 6.62 -34.07 3.36
N GLY A 387 7.22 -35.14 2.82
CA GLY A 387 7.71 -35.17 1.46
C GLY A 387 6.59 -35.10 0.41
N LYS A 388 6.83 -34.35 -0.67
CA LYS A 388 6.03 -34.41 -1.90
C LYS A 388 6.28 -35.73 -2.63
N ALA A 389 5.53 -35.99 -3.70
CA ALA A 389 5.87 -37.09 -4.59
C ALA A 389 7.29 -36.89 -5.14
N ILE A 390 8.04 -37.98 -5.30
CA ILE A 390 9.39 -37.94 -5.88
C ILE A 390 9.30 -37.37 -7.30
N ASP A 391 10.01 -36.28 -7.52
CA ASP A 391 10.17 -35.65 -8.83
C ASP A 391 11.52 -36.05 -9.42
N TYR A 392 11.54 -36.25 -10.74
CA TYR A 392 12.74 -36.51 -11.52
C TYR A 392 13.15 -35.28 -12.37
N GLY A 393 12.44 -34.16 -12.21
CA GLY A 393 12.61 -32.94 -12.99
C GLY A 393 12.34 -33.15 -14.47
N ASP A 394 13.08 -32.43 -15.33
CA ASP A 394 13.01 -32.58 -16.80
C ASP A 394 13.77 -33.81 -17.33
N ALA A 395 14.19 -34.74 -16.46
CA ALA A 395 14.97 -35.90 -16.89
C ALA A 395 14.09 -36.88 -17.70
N GLU A 396 14.47 -37.18 -18.93
CA GLU A 396 13.77 -38.16 -19.79
C GLU A 396 13.74 -39.58 -19.21
N ASN A 397 14.64 -39.90 -18.26
CA ASN A 397 14.72 -41.20 -17.60
C ASN A 397 14.69 -41.08 -16.06
N PRO A 398 13.78 -41.77 -15.36
CA PRO A 398 13.73 -41.77 -13.90
C PRO A 398 14.85 -42.64 -13.32
N LEU A 399 16.00 -42.02 -13.06
CA LEU A 399 17.15 -42.63 -12.38
C LEU A 399 17.17 -42.19 -10.90
N GLU A 400 17.61 -43.06 -10.00
CA GLU A 400 17.73 -42.75 -8.55
C GLU A 400 18.57 -41.50 -8.29
N GLU A 401 19.59 -41.24 -9.11
CA GLU A 401 20.48 -40.06 -9.00
C GLU A 401 19.78 -38.72 -9.32
N ASN A 402 18.63 -38.75 -9.99
CA ASN A 402 17.85 -37.56 -10.36
C ASN A 402 16.64 -37.35 -9.44
N GLN A 403 16.47 -38.18 -8.40
CA GLN A 403 15.34 -38.07 -7.48
C GLN A 403 15.51 -36.84 -6.59
N HIS A 404 14.58 -35.90 -6.72
CA HIS A 404 14.39 -34.81 -5.79
C HIS A 404 13.03 -34.96 -5.10
N GLN A 405 13.02 -34.85 -3.77
CA GLN A 405 11.79 -34.84 -3.00
C GLN A 405 11.71 -33.52 -2.22
N ASP A 406 10.93 -32.60 -2.75
CA ASP A 406 10.61 -31.35 -2.06
C ASP A 406 9.71 -31.62 -0.86
N LEU A 407 9.77 -30.75 0.15
CA LEU A 407 8.84 -30.79 1.27
C LEU A 407 7.54 -30.05 0.92
N ARG A 408 6.44 -30.43 1.58
CA ARG A 408 5.14 -29.73 1.54
C ARG A 408 5.12 -28.46 2.42
N ILE A 409 6.30 -27.87 2.65
CA ILE A 409 6.55 -26.71 3.49
C ILE A 409 7.38 -25.71 2.69
N GLN A 410 6.96 -24.46 2.68
CA GLN A 410 7.66 -23.36 2.02
C GLN A 410 7.74 -22.15 2.94
N PHE A 411 8.80 -21.36 2.80
CA PHE A 411 8.97 -20.07 3.49
C PHE A 411 9.03 -18.97 2.45
N VAL A 412 8.26 -17.90 2.69
CA VAL A 412 8.19 -16.76 1.77
C VAL A 412 8.33 -15.47 2.58
N ASN A 413 9.29 -14.64 2.17
CA ASN A 413 9.44 -13.28 2.68
C ASN A 413 8.85 -12.31 1.66
N LEU A 414 7.73 -11.71 2.02
CA LEU A 414 6.93 -10.81 1.19
C LEU A 414 7.43 -9.38 1.38
N ASN A 415 7.71 -8.67 0.30
CA ASN A 415 8.15 -7.27 0.40
C ASN A 415 7.01 -6.28 0.17
N ASP A 416 5.98 -6.71 -0.57
CA ASP A 416 4.83 -5.86 -0.89
C ASP A 416 3.51 -6.64 -0.93
N GLU A 417 2.44 -5.90 -1.19
CA GLU A 417 1.08 -6.40 -1.31
C GLU A 417 0.86 -7.31 -2.51
N LEU A 418 1.58 -7.09 -3.61
CA LEU A 418 1.48 -7.90 -4.83
C LEU A 418 2.05 -9.29 -4.61
N ASP A 419 3.13 -9.40 -3.83
CA ASP A 419 3.69 -10.68 -3.41
C ASP A 419 2.67 -11.50 -2.61
N LEU A 420 1.94 -10.86 -1.69
CA LEU A 420 0.85 -11.54 -0.97
C LEU A 420 -0.26 -11.96 -1.94
N ILE A 421 -0.71 -11.07 -2.83
CA ILE A 421 -1.77 -11.36 -3.81
C ILE A 421 -1.42 -12.60 -4.66
N LYS A 422 -0.17 -12.69 -5.14
CA LYS A 422 0.32 -13.86 -5.88
C LYS A 422 0.38 -15.11 -5.01
N THR A 423 0.86 -14.98 -3.78
CA THR A 423 0.97 -16.10 -2.83
C THR A 423 -0.41 -16.69 -2.53
N LEU A 424 -1.43 -15.84 -2.36
CA LEU A 424 -2.79 -16.24 -2.05
C LEU A 424 -3.57 -16.83 -3.24
N GLU A 425 -3.03 -16.81 -4.47
CA GLU A 425 -3.76 -17.20 -5.69
C GLU A 425 -4.41 -18.59 -5.62
N PHE A 426 -3.74 -19.55 -4.98
CA PHE A 426 -4.24 -20.92 -4.81
C PHE A 426 -4.39 -21.34 -3.35
N VAL A 427 -4.24 -20.40 -2.41
CA VAL A 427 -4.39 -20.68 -0.98
C VAL A 427 -5.83 -21.02 -0.67
N ARG A 428 -6.02 -22.08 0.12
CA ARG A 428 -7.33 -22.56 0.54
C ARG A 428 -7.74 -22.07 1.92
N LEU A 429 -6.76 -21.82 2.79
CA LEU A 429 -6.98 -21.43 4.18
C LEU A 429 -5.87 -20.47 4.61
N ILE A 430 -6.23 -19.35 5.23
CA ILE A 430 -5.30 -18.44 5.90
C ILE A 430 -5.34 -18.73 7.40
N VAL A 431 -4.17 -18.72 8.03
CA VAL A 431 -4.00 -18.95 9.46
C VAL A 431 -3.16 -17.82 10.03
N ASP A 432 -3.74 -17.06 10.95
CA ASP A 432 -3.07 -15.96 11.64
C ASP A 432 -3.35 -16.07 13.15
N LEU A 433 -2.40 -16.70 13.86
CA LEU A 433 -2.49 -16.96 15.29
C LEU A 433 -1.74 -15.91 16.10
N ASN A 434 -1.50 -14.73 15.53
CA ASN A 434 -0.90 -13.63 16.27
C ASN A 434 -1.94 -12.94 17.16
N SER A 435 -1.47 -12.23 18.18
CA SER A 435 -2.35 -11.46 19.08
C SER A 435 -3.07 -10.31 18.37
N HIS A 436 -2.42 -9.76 17.33
CA HIS A 436 -2.97 -8.76 16.43
C HIS A 436 -2.82 -9.28 14.99
N PRO A 437 -3.85 -9.91 14.42
CA PRO A 437 -3.78 -10.46 13.07
C PRO A 437 -3.45 -9.38 12.03
N HIS A 438 -2.61 -9.71 11.06
CA HIS A 438 -2.09 -8.77 10.07
C HIS A 438 -3.23 -8.18 9.22
N LEU A 439 -3.39 -6.85 9.27
CA LEU A 439 -4.54 -6.16 8.68
C LEU A 439 -4.71 -6.45 7.18
N TYR A 440 -3.63 -6.31 6.40
CA TYR A 440 -3.72 -6.54 4.96
C TYR A 440 -4.02 -7.98 4.61
N THR A 441 -3.47 -8.95 5.37
CA THR A 441 -3.76 -10.38 5.17
C THR A 441 -5.24 -10.66 5.39
N GLN A 442 -5.86 -10.00 6.37
CA GLN A 442 -7.30 -10.12 6.60
C GLN A 442 -8.14 -9.53 5.46
N ILE A 443 -7.78 -8.33 4.99
CA ILE A 443 -8.44 -7.68 3.85
C ILE A 443 -8.28 -8.54 2.59
N ALA A 444 -7.09 -9.07 2.34
CA ALA A 444 -6.81 -9.91 1.20
C ALA A 444 -7.56 -11.25 1.28
N GLY A 445 -7.61 -11.87 2.46
CA GLY A 445 -8.34 -13.12 2.69
C GLY A 445 -9.83 -12.98 2.38
N ILE A 446 -10.51 -11.98 2.94
CA ILE A 446 -11.93 -11.75 2.64
C ILE A 446 -12.14 -11.38 1.17
N SER A 447 -11.26 -10.55 0.58
CA SER A 447 -11.35 -10.13 -0.82
C SER A 447 -11.15 -11.28 -1.82
N ALA A 448 -10.33 -12.28 -1.48
CA ALA A 448 -10.14 -13.51 -2.25
C ALA A 448 -11.16 -14.62 -1.92
N GLY A 449 -12.00 -14.40 -0.91
CA GLY A 449 -12.97 -15.39 -0.42
C GLY A 449 -12.30 -16.60 0.25
N ILE A 450 -11.14 -16.41 0.85
CA ILE A 450 -10.37 -17.44 1.55
C ILE A 450 -10.75 -17.41 3.04
N PRO A 451 -11.21 -18.55 3.62
CA PRO A 451 -11.48 -18.62 5.05
C PRO A 451 -10.23 -18.35 5.90
N GLN A 452 -10.43 -17.73 7.07
CA GLN A 452 -9.33 -17.36 7.98
C GLN A 452 -9.48 -18.00 9.35
N ILE A 453 -8.39 -18.48 9.94
CA ILE A 453 -8.36 -18.99 11.32
C ILE A 453 -7.56 -18.03 12.18
N ASN A 454 -8.21 -17.43 13.18
CA ASN A 454 -7.62 -16.44 14.08
C ASN A 454 -7.79 -16.86 15.55
N LEU A 455 -6.92 -16.37 16.44
CA LEU A 455 -7.11 -16.49 17.90
C LEU A 455 -7.98 -15.39 18.51
N VAL A 456 -8.08 -14.25 17.82
CA VAL A 456 -8.82 -13.08 18.30
C VAL A 456 -9.95 -12.73 17.35
N GLU A 457 -11.04 -12.23 17.92
CA GLU A 457 -12.16 -11.69 17.14
C GLU A 457 -11.70 -10.47 16.35
N THR A 458 -12.05 -10.42 15.07
CA THR A 458 -11.80 -9.26 14.21
C THR A 458 -13.05 -8.93 13.42
N VAL A 459 -13.13 -7.71 12.90
CA VAL A 459 -14.26 -7.29 12.07
C VAL A 459 -14.30 -7.97 10.71
N TYR A 460 -13.21 -8.62 10.30
CA TYR A 460 -13.09 -9.29 9.01
C TYR A 460 -13.44 -10.78 9.07
N VAL A 461 -13.47 -11.38 10.27
CA VAL A 461 -13.66 -12.82 10.46
C VAL A 461 -14.84 -13.09 11.40
N GLU A 462 -15.90 -13.68 10.86
CA GLU A 462 -17.05 -14.16 11.63
C GLU A 462 -17.00 -15.69 11.77
N HIS A 463 -16.98 -16.16 13.02
CA HIS A 463 -16.83 -17.57 13.38
C HIS A 463 -17.87 -18.47 12.68
N LEU A 464 -17.40 -19.54 12.03
CA LEU A 464 -18.20 -20.51 11.25
C LEU A 464 -18.96 -19.92 10.05
N LYS A 465 -18.64 -18.69 9.64
CA LYS A 465 -19.13 -18.12 8.38
C LYS A 465 -18.01 -18.03 7.37
N ASN A 466 -17.07 -17.10 7.54
CA ASN A 466 -15.90 -16.92 6.67
C ASN A 466 -14.57 -17.20 7.36
N GLY A 467 -14.61 -17.87 8.51
CA GLY A 467 -13.42 -18.25 9.24
C GLY A 467 -13.74 -19.00 10.53
N TYR A 468 -12.71 -19.22 11.34
CA TYR A 468 -12.83 -19.91 12.61
C TYR A 468 -12.04 -19.16 13.68
N LEU A 469 -12.73 -18.71 14.71
CA LEU A 469 -12.11 -18.16 15.91
C LEU A 469 -11.77 -19.29 16.89
N LEU A 470 -10.49 -19.49 17.15
CA LEU A 470 -9.97 -20.46 18.10
C LEU A 470 -10.10 -19.91 19.52
N THR A 471 -10.47 -20.78 20.45
CA THR A 471 -10.36 -20.53 21.90
C THR A 471 -8.93 -20.71 22.40
N ASP A 472 -8.23 -21.67 21.81
CA ASP A 472 -6.86 -22.06 22.10
C ASP A 472 -6.23 -22.71 20.85
N VAL A 473 -4.90 -22.58 20.73
CA VAL A 473 -4.12 -23.10 19.61
C VAL A 473 -4.26 -24.62 19.44
N THR A 474 -4.53 -25.38 20.51
CA THR A 474 -4.76 -26.84 20.44
C THR A 474 -6.03 -27.22 19.67
N GLU A 475 -6.97 -26.29 19.46
CA GLU A 475 -8.15 -26.53 18.62
C GLU A 475 -7.88 -26.37 17.11
N PHE A 476 -6.65 -26.02 16.71
CA PHE A 476 -6.29 -25.75 15.31
C PHE A 476 -6.71 -26.88 14.36
N SER A 477 -6.40 -28.13 14.69
CA SER A 477 -6.72 -29.29 13.82
C SER A 477 -8.23 -29.37 13.51
N LYS A 478 -9.08 -29.13 14.51
CA LYS A 478 -10.54 -29.11 14.33
C LYS A 478 -10.98 -28.00 13.37
N ALA A 479 -10.41 -26.81 13.51
CA ALA A 479 -10.72 -25.66 12.67
C ALA A 479 -10.21 -25.84 11.22
N ALA A 480 -9.01 -26.40 11.05
CA ALA A 480 -8.44 -26.68 9.74
C ALA A 480 -9.29 -27.72 8.99
N HIS A 481 -9.63 -28.85 9.63
CA HIS A 481 -10.50 -29.87 9.05
C HIS A 481 -11.84 -29.32 8.55
N TYR A 482 -12.41 -28.33 9.24
CA TYR A 482 -13.67 -27.70 8.85
C TYR A 482 -13.63 -27.11 7.42
N TYR A 483 -12.48 -26.56 6.99
CA TYR A 483 -12.33 -25.91 5.68
C TYR A 483 -11.51 -26.71 4.65
N THR A 484 -10.77 -27.74 5.09
CA THR A 484 -9.92 -28.56 4.20
C THR A 484 -10.57 -29.89 3.79
N ASP A 485 -11.39 -30.51 4.64
CA ASP A 485 -11.89 -31.87 4.38
C ASP A 485 -12.91 -31.93 3.25
N ARG A 486 -13.75 -30.89 3.15
CA ARG A 486 -14.90 -30.84 2.24
C ARG A 486 -15.00 -29.49 1.58
N LEU A 487 -15.59 -29.49 0.38
CA LEU A 487 -15.86 -28.26 -0.36
C LEU A 487 -17.10 -27.51 0.15
N LYS A 488 -17.99 -28.16 0.92
CA LYS A 488 -19.27 -27.56 1.31
C LYS A 488 -19.06 -26.34 2.21
N GLU A 489 -18.41 -26.54 3.35
CA GLU A 489 -18.14 -25.52 4.35
C GLU A 489 -17.26 -24.40 3.78
N TRP A 490 -16.27 -24.77 2.96
CA TRP A 490 -15.44 -23.80 2.24
C TRP A 490 -16.24 -22.98 1.21
N ASN A 491 -17.16 -23.59 0.46
CA ASN A 491 -18.02 -22.87 -0.49
C ASN A 491 -19.02 -21.95 0.23
N GLU A 492 -19.54 -22.35 1.39
CA GLU A 492 -20.40 -21.51 2.23
C GLU A 492 -19.64 -20.25 2.69
N ALA A 493 -18.37 -20.39 3.10
CA ALA A 493 -17.50 -19.28 3.43
C ALA A 493 -17.19 -18.36 2.24
N LEU A 494 -16.93 -18.93 1.07
CA LEU A 494 -16.74 -18.16 -0.16
C LEU A 494 -18.00 -17.33 -0.51
N ILE A 495 -19.20 -17.93 -0.41
CA ILE A 495 -20.46 -17.23 -0.67
C ILE A 495 -20.65 -16.08 0.31
N TYR A 496 -20.42 -16.32 1.62
CA TYR A 496 -20.52 -15.26 2.63
C TYR A 496 -19.59 -14.08 2.32
N SER A 497 -18.33 -14.36 1.98
CA SER A 497 -17.35 -13.32 1.61
C SER A 497 -17.79 -12.54 0.36
N ILE A 498 -18.35 -13.23 -0.65
CA ILE A 498 -18.89 -12.59 -1.86
C ILE A 498 -20.06 -11.67 -1.54
N ASP A 499 -20.99 -12.10 -0.68
CA ASP A 499 -22.15 -11.30 -0.29
C ASP A 499 -21.70 -10.05 0.48
N LYS A 500 -20.73 -10.19 1.40
CA LYS A 500 -20.09 -9.07 2.09
C LYS A 500 -19.43 -8.08 1.13
N ILE A 501 -18.64 -8.56 0.16
CA ILE A 501 -18.02 -7.69 -0.84
C ILE A 501 -19.11 -6.92 -1.59
N LYS A 502 -20.17 -7.60 -2.06
CA LYS A 502 -21.27 -6.97 -2.82
C LYS A 502 -22.06 -5.92 -2.03
N GLU A 503 -22.18 -6.06 -0.71
CA GLU A 503 -22.86 -5.09 0.16
C GLU A 503 -22.12 -3.74 0.24
N HIS A 504 -20.80 -3.77 0.00
CA HIS A 504 -19.90 -2.62 0.12
C HIS A 504 -19.25 -2.21 -1.21
N THR A 505 -19.61 -2.87 -2.32
CA THR A 505 -19.13 -2.57 -3.67
C THR A 505 -20.29 -2.44 -4.66
N GLY A 506 -19.97 -2.02 -5.89
CA GLY A 506 -20.92 -1.80 -6.98
C GLY A 506 -22.05 -0.82 -6.68
N GLN A 507 -23.20 -1.03 -7.33
CA GLN A 507 -24.38 -0.16 -7.27
C GLN A 507 -25.02 -0.06 -5.88
N GLN A 508 -24.87 -1.09 -5.03
CA GLN A 508 -25.45 -1.04 -3.68
C GLN A 508 -24.75 0.01 -2.81
N PHE A 509 -23.43 0.12 -2.92
CA PHE A 509 -22.68 1.18 -2.26
C PHE A 509 -23.10 2.56 -2.78
N LEU A 510 -23.19 2.72 -4.10
CA LEU A 510 -23.56 4.01 -4.69
C LEU A 510 -24.93 4.48 -4.22
N GLY A 511 -25.93 3.59 -4.18
CA GLY A 511 -27.24 3.91 -3.63
C GLY A 511 -27.20 4.32 -2.15
N LYS A 512 -26.32 3.72 -1.34
CA LYS A 512 -26.09 4.15 0.05
C LYS A 512 -25.45 5.54 0.10
N LEU A 513 -24.40 5.75 -0.70
CA LEU A 513 -23.64 7.00 -0.76
C LEU A 513 -24.53 8.17 -1.19
N GLU A 514 -25.30 8.01 -2.27
CA GLU A 514 -26.25 9.02 -2.75
C GLU A 514 -27.28 9.37 -1.68
N LYS A 515 -27.85 8.36 -1.03
CA LYS A 515 -28.80 8.56 0.08
C LYS A 515 -28.19 9.35 1.23
N TRP A 516 -26.97 9.01 1.66
CA TRP A 516 -26.30 9.73 2.75
C TRP A 516 -25.98 11.18 2.35
N ILE A 517 -25.59 11.42 1.10
CA ILE A 517 -25.35 12.77 0.58
C ILE A 517 -26.66 13.58 0.50
N GLU A 518 -27.77 12.97 0.13
CA GLU A 518 -29.09 13.63 0.14
C GLU A 518 -29.53 14.02 1.55
N GLU A 519 -29.31 13.14 2.54
CA GLU A 519 -29.56 13.42 3.96
C GLU A 519 -28.81 14.68 4.42
N VAL A 520 -27.52 14.79 4.08
CA VAL A 520 -26.70 15.99 4.35
C VAL A 520 -27.24 17.25 3.68
N LYS A 521 -27.62 17.17 2.39
CA LYS A 521 -28.12 18.33 1.63
C LYS A 521 -29.42 18.87 2.22
N ASN A 522 -30.29 17.98 2.71
CA ASN A 522 -31.53 18.37 3.35
C ASN A 522 -31.29 19.08 4.70
N VAL A 523 -30.25 18.71 5.45
CA VAL A 523 -29.87 19.38 6.70
C VAL A 523 -29.34 20.80 6.46
N LYS A 524 -28.62 21.03 5.37
CA LYS A 524 -28.13 22.39 4.99
C LYS A 524 -29.20 23.30 4.37
N GLY A 525 -30.31 22.71 3.89
CA GLY A 525 -31.40 23.43 3.22
C GLY A 525 -32.52 23.93 4.14
N THR A 526 -32.44 23.61 5.44
CA THR A 526 -33.28 24.16 6.53
C THR A 526 -32.48 25.15 7.36
#